data_AF-A0A7L2SNR5-F1
#
_entry.id   AF-A0A7L2SNR5-F1
#
_cell.length_a   1.000
_cell.length_b   1.000
_cell.length_c   1.000
_cell.angle_alpha   90.00
_cell.angle_beta   90.00
_cell.angle_gamma   90.00
#
_symmetry.space_group_name_H-M   'P 1'
#
loop_
_entity.id
_entity.type
_entity.pdbx_description
1 polymer ?
#
loop_
_entity_poly.entity_id
_entity_poly.type
_entity_poly.pdbx_seq_one_letter_code
_entity_poly.pdbx_strand_id
1 'polypeptide(L)'
;MLAEVTERALALTRAKHLLLVGGVACNHRLQEMLQTMCRARGAELCPTDDRYCIDNGAMIAQAGWEMLRVGQVTELSQSGITQRYRTDEVEVSWRD
;
A
#
# COMPACT_ATOMS: atom_id res chain seq x y z
N MET A 1 -8.04 -5.34 -16.44
CA MET A 1 -8.93 -4.48 -15.62
C MET A 1 -8.21 -3.73 -14.48
N LEU A 2 -6.93 -3.98 -14.17
CA LEU A 2 -6.24 -3.29 -13.05
C LEU A 2 -6.23 -1.77 -13.19
N ALA A 3 -5.80 -1.23 -14.34
CA ALA A 3 -5.73 0.21 -14.56
C ALA A 3 -7.11 0.90 -14.43
N GLU A 4 -8.17 0.28 -14.93
CA GLU A 4 -9.54 0.82 -14.90
C GLU A 4 -10.07 0.94 -13.46
N VAL A 5 -9.93 -0.10 -12.64
CA VAL A 5 -10.38 -0.07 -11.24
C VAL A 5 -9.57 0.94 -10.44
N THR A 6 -8.25 1.00 -10.67
CA THR A 6 -7.37 2.01 -10.05
C THR A 6 -7.77 3.43 -10.44
N GLU A 7 -8.09 3.68 -11.71
CA GLU A 7 -8.53 4.99 -12.21
C GLU A 7 -9.87 5.42 -11.59
N ARG A 8 -10.80 4.48 -11.37
CA ARG A 8 -12.05 4.73 -10.64
C ARG A 8 -11.78 5.12 -9.19
N ALA A 9 -10.89 4.41 -8.50
CA ALA A 9 -10.52 4.72 -7.11
C ALA A 9 -9.81 6.08 -7.00
N LEU A 10 -8.93 6.41 -7.96
CA LEU A 10 -8.25 7.70 -8.02
C LEU A 10 -9.24 8.86 -8.17
N ALA A 11 -10.27 8.69 -9.03
CA ALA A 11 -11.34 9.68 -9.18
C ALA A 11 -12.18 9.83 -7.91
N LEU A 12 -12.54 8.72 -7.27
CA LEU A 12 -13.37 8.70 -6.06
C LEU A 12 -12.66 9.36 -4.86
N THR A 13 -11.40 9.00 -4.64
CA THR A 13 -10.61 9.45 -3.48
C THR A 13 -9.97 10.83 -3.68
N ARG A 14 -9.91 11.31 -4.93
CA ARG A 14 -9.20 12.53 -5.34
C ARG A 14 -7.71 12.51 -5.00
N ALA A 15 -7.13 11.33 -4.78
CA ALA A 15 -5.71 11.18 -4.53
C ALA A 15 -4.87 11.69 -5.70
N LYS A 16 -3.71 12.26 -5.39
CA LYS A 16 -2.76 12.82 -6.37
C LYS A 16 -1.59 11.90 -6.67
N HIS A 17 -1.42 10.85 -5.88
CA HIS A 17 -0.34 9.89 -6.00
C HIS A 17 -0.93 8.48 -6.04
N LEU A 18 -0.39 7.65 -6.92
CA LEU A 18 -0.66 6.22 -6.99
C LEU A 18 0.61 5.46 -6.64
N LEU A 19 0.58 4.70 -5.56
CA LEU A 19 1.66 3.78 -5.18
C LEU A 19 1.37 2.40 -5.78
N LEU A 20 2.35 1.81 -6.47
CA LEU A 20 2.27 0.44 -6.98
C LEU A 20 3.16 -0.49 -6.15
N VAL A 21 2.56 -1.50 -5.51
CA VAL A 21 3.22 -2.45 -4.60
C VAL A 21 2.88 -3.91 -4.95
N GLY A 22 3.54 -4.85 -4.28
CA GLY A 22 3.41 -6.29 -4.50
C GLY A 22 4.35 -6.79 -5.60
N GLY A 23 4.65 -8.09 -5.65
CA GLY A 23 5.65 -8.64 -6.58
C GLY A 23 5.33 -8.37 -8.07
N VAL A 24 4.06 -8.19 -8.42
CA VAL A 24 3.63 -7.83 -9.78
C VAL A 24 3.95 -6.37 -10.14
N ALA A 25 4.27 -5.53 -9.15
CA ALA A 25 4.73 -4.15 -9.37
C ALA A 25 6.00 -4.08 -10.23
N CYS A 26 6.85 -5.10 -10.22
CA CYS A 26 8.04 -5.21 -11.07
C CYS A 26 7.72 -5.35 -12.58
N ASN A 27 6.44 -5.49 -12.95
CA ASN A 27 6.03 -5.59 -14.35
C ASN A 27 6.05 -4.22 -15.03
N HIS A 28 7.06 -3.96 -15.85
CA HIS A 28 7.20 -2.69 -16.57
C HIS A 28 6.01 -2.34 -17.46
N ARG A 29 5.36 -3.33 -18.07
CA ARG A 29 4.18 -3.06 -18.91
C ARG A 29 3.01 -2.51 -18.09
N LEU A 30 2.80 -3.04 -16.88
CA LEU A 30 1.81 -2.52 -15.94
C LEU A 30 2.18 -1.10 -15.47
N GLN A 31 3.46 -0.87 -15.16
CA GLN A 31 3.95 0.46 -14.79
C GLN A 31 3.68 1.49 -15.88
N GLU A 32 3.98 1.19 -17.16
CA GLU A 32 3.69 2.07 -18.30
C GLU A 32 2.20 2.42 -18.44
N MET A 33 1.34 1.42 -18.30
CA MET A 33 -0.12 1.60 -18.40
C MET A 33 -0.62 2.52 -17.29
N LEU A 34 -0.19 2.29 -16.05
CA LEU A 34 -0.57 3.12 -14.90
C LEU A 34 0.03 4.52 -14.99
N GLN A 35 1.27 4.65 -15.47
CA GLN A 35 1.93 5.93 -15.67
C GLN A 35 1.17 6.81 -16.67
N THR A 36 0.69 6.20 -17.77
CA THR A 36 -0.12 6.88 -18.79
C THR A 36 -1.45 7.36 -18.19
N MET A 37 -2.15 6.50 -17.45
CA MET A 37 -3.41 6.84 -16.78
C MET A 37 -3.23 7.97 -15.75
N CYS A 38 -2.21 7.88 -14.88
CA CYS A 38 -1.92 8.90 -13.88
C CYS A 38 -1.65 10.27 -14.53
N ARG A 39 -0.83 10.32 -15.59
CA ARG A 39 -0.57 11.56 -16.34
C ARG A 39 -1.84 12.19 -16.90
N ALA A 40 -2.74 11.39 -17.48
CA ALA A 40 -4.02 11.87 -18.01
C ALA A 40 -4.95 12.47 -16.92
N ARG A 41 -4.77 12.06 -15.65
CA ARG A 41 -5.55 12.53 -14.50
C ARG A 41 -4.83 13.59 -13.66
N GLY A 42 -3.64 14.03 -14.06
CA GLY A 42 -2.82 14.96 -13.27
C GLY A 42 -2.38 14.37 -11.93
N ALA A 43 -2.13 13.07 -11.89
CA ALA A 43 -1.59 12.34 -10.75
C ALA A 43 -0.19 11.79 -11.08
N GLU A 44 0.55 11.43 -10.04
CA GLU A 44 1.89 10.85 -10.14
C GLU A 44 1.87 9.35 -9.81
N LEU A 45 2.58 8.55 -10.59
CA LEU A 45 2.86 7.15 -10.26
C LEU A 45 4.14 7.11 -9.43
N CYS A 46 4.06 6.55 -8.23
CA CYS A 46 5.21 6.29 -7.38
C CYS A 46 5.49 4.78 -7.41
N PRO A 47 6.43 4.29 -8.24
CA PRO A 47 6.87 2.91 -8.15
C PRO A 47 7.81 2.74 -6.95
N THR A 48 7.69 1.62 -6.25
CA THR A 48 8.64 1.24 -5.21
C THR A 48 9.84 0.52 -5.84
N ASP A 49 11.02 0.65 -5.23
CA ASP A 49 12.20 -0.16 -5.59
C ASP A 49 11.83 -1.66 -5.53
N ASP A 50 12.20 -2.42 -6.57
CA ASP A 50 11.84 -3.83 -6.74
C ASP A 50 12.15 -4.69 -5.51
N ARG A 51 13.21 -4.35 -4.76
CA ARG A 51 13.60 -5.08 -3.53
C ARG A 51 12.56 -4.99 -2.42
N TYR A 52 11.74 -3.94 -2.43
CA TYR A 52 10.67 -3.72 -1.45
C TYR A 52 9.28 -4.02 -2.01
N CYS A 53 9.17 -4.37 -3.30
CA CYS A 53 7.90 -4.77 -3.91
C CYS A 53 7.45 -6.18 -3.50
N ILE A 54 8.40 -7.08 -3.27
CA ILE A 54 8.12 -8.46 -2.85
C ILE A 54 7.90 -8.56 -1.34
N ASP A 55 7.25 -9.64 -0.88
CA ASP A 55 7.06 -9.90 0.54
C ASP A 55 8.40 -9.93 1.27
N ASN A 56 8.57 -9.04 2.24
CA ASN A 56 9.83 -8.86 2.96
C ASN A 56 9.58 -8.54 4.44
N GLY A 57 10.59 -8.79 5.29
CA GLY A 57 10.48 -8.47 6.72
C GLY A 57 10.53 -6.97 7.03
N ALA A 58 11.10 -6.15 6.14
CA ALA A 58 11.27 -4.72 6.37
C ALA A 58 9.92 -3.98 6.39
N MET A 59 8.97 -4.35 5.51
CA MET A 59 7.62 -3.74 5.53
C MET A 59 6.87 -4.05 6.84
N ILE A 60 7.07 -5.25 7.40
CA ILE A 60 6.46 -5.64 8.69
C ILE A 60 7.11 -4.84 9.83
N ALA A 61 8.44 -4.75 9.83
CA ALA A 61 9.17 -3.98 10.82
C ALA A 61 8.80 -2.49 10.77
N GLN A 62 8.67 -1.90 9.58
CA GLN A 62 8.28 -0.50 9.40
C GLN A 62 6.87 -0.25 9.93
N ALA A 63 5.88 -1.07 9.55
CA ALA A 63 4.51 -0.90 10.03
C ALA A 63 4.44 -1.06 11.57
N GLY A 64 5.12 -2.08 12.13
CA GLY A 64 5.18 -2.27 13.57
C GLY A 64 5.87 -1.12 14.32
N TRP A 65 6.91 -0.53 13.72
CA TRP A 65 7.57 0.66 14.27
C TRP A 65 6.64 1.87 14.30
N GLU A 66 5.90 2.13 13.22
CA GLU A 66 4.93 3.22 13.15
C GLU A 66 3.84 3.09 14.23
N MET A 67 3.31 1.87 14.42
CA MET A 67 2.35 1.55 15.49
C MET A 67 2.95 1.76 16.89
N LEU A 68 4.15 1.21 17.13
CA LEU A 68 4.83 1.32 18.42
C LEU A 68 5.13 2.77 18.79
N ARG A 69 5.53 3.60 17.79
CA ARG A 69 5.87 5.02 18.00
C ARG A 69 4.70 5.82 18.56
N VAL A 70 3.47 5.47 18.22
CA VAL A 70 2.25 6.10 18.74
C VAL A 70 1.65 5.35 19.94
N GLY A 71 2.40 4.43 20.54
CA GLY A 71 2.02 3.72 21.76
C GLY A 71 1.09 2.51 21.54
N GLN A 72 0.83 2.10 20.31
CA GLN A 72 0.11 0.85 20.06
C GLN A 72 1.03 -0.33 20.35
N VAL A 73 0.65 -1.15 21.33
CA VAL A 73 1.39 -2.35 21.76
C VAL A 73 0.41 -3.52 21.82
N THR A 74 0.82 -4.67 21.28
CA THR A 74 0.04 -5.90 21.31
C THR A 74 0.47 -6.77 22.50
N GLU A 75 -0.44 -7.09 23.40
CA GLU A 75 -0.18 -8.06 24.46
C GLU A 75 0.05 -9.47 23.88
N LEU A 76 0.87 -10.30 24.54
CA LEU A 76 1.13 -11.67 24.09
C LEU A 76 -0.16 -12.51 24.00
N SER A 77 -1.12 -12.29 24.89
CA SER A 77 -2.46 -12.91 24.86
C SER A 77 -3.25 -12.56 23.60
N GLN A 78 -2.93 -11.43 22.95
CA GLN A 78 -3.58 -10.89 21.76
C GLN A 78 -2.75 -11.08 20.49
N SER A 79 -1.53 -11.60 20.56
CA SER A 79 -0.63 -11.80 19.41
C SER A 79 -0.90 -13.10 18.64
N GLY A 80 -2.17 -13.53 18.62
CA GLY A 80 -2.62 -14.71 17.87
C GLY A 80 -2.61 -14.50 16.35
N ILE A 81 -2.93 -15.56 15.61
CA ILE A 81 -2.98 -15.50 14.14
C ILE A 81 -4.40 -15.24 13.66
N THR A 82 -4.56 -14.24 12.80
CA THR A 82 -5.81 -13.99 12.06
C THR A 82 -5.61 -14.35 10.58
N GLN A 83 -6.05 -15.53 10.17
CA GLN A 83 -5.85 -16.03 8.79
C GLN A 83 -6.58 -15.20 7.71
N ARG A 84 -7.63 -14.46 8.09
CA ARG A 84 -8.45 -13.63 7.20
C ARG A 84 -8.48 -12.17 7.66
N TYR A 85 -7.31 -11.65 8.03
CA TYR A 85 -7.20 -10.30 8.58
C TYR A 85 -7.63 -9.27 7.54
N ARG A 86 -8.68 -8.50 7.83
CA ARG A 86 -9.19 -7.49 6.89
C ARG A 86 -8.44 -6.18 7.01
N THR A 87 -8.26 -5.50 5.88
CA THR A 87 -7.57 -4.19 5.84
C THR A 87 -8.28 -3.11 6.66
N ASP A 88 -9.60 -3.20 6.83
CA ASP A 88 -10.41 -2.23 7.58
C ASP A 88 -10.63 -2.59 9.06
N GLU A 89 -10.01 -3.67 9.56
CA GLU A 89 -10.03 -4.03 10.99
C GLU A 89 -8.94 -3.32 11.80
N VAL A 90 -7.98 -2.67 11.12
CA VAL A 90 -6.84 -2.01 11.77
C VAL A 90 -7.12 -0.52 11.96
N GLU A 91 -7.08 -0.06 13.21
CA GLU A 91 -7.10 1.37 13.52
C GLU A 91 -5.74 1.99 13.22
N VAL A 92 -5.68 2.86 12.21
CA VAL A 92 -4.48 3.58 11.80
C VAL A 92 -4.33 4.86 12.62
N SER A 93 -3.61 4.80 13.74
CA SER A 93 -3.38 5.94 14.64
C SER A 93 -2.03 6.65 14.45
N TRP A 94 -1.20 6.17 13.51
CA TRP A 94 0.14 6.70 13.22
C TRP A 94 0.18 7.60 11.99
N ARG A 95 -0.98 8.01 11.51
CA ARG A 95 -1.15 8.94 10.40
C ARG A 95 -1.80 10.20 10.96
N ASP A 96 -1.02 11.28 11.03
CA ASP A 96 -1.55 12.63 11.29
C ASP A 96 -2.47 13.10 10.13
#